data_AF-A0A7J0A2V3-F1
#
_entry.id   AF-A0A7J0A2V3-F1
#
_cell.length_a   1.000
_cell.length_b   1.000
_cell.length_c   1.000
_cell.angle_alpha   90.00
_cell.angle_beta   90.00
_cell.angle_gamma   90.00
#
_symmetry.space_group_name_H-M   'P 1'
#
loop_
_entity.id
_entity.type
_entity.pdbx_description
1 polymer ?
#
loop_
_entity_poly.entity_id
_entity_poly.type
_entity_poly.pdbx_seq_one_letter_code
_entity_poly.pdbx_strand_id
1 'polypeptide(L)'
;MTAVLDALSQVMGEELDEGRQVHLNGIGYFYPTLTATEEISADTPRKNSKVRLKAIQFRSDKRLKQSVGTVKIKQMKRVKHSAKLSEVEIDMRLKEYFTDHQIMQRSDFQGITGMVRSTAMIHIRRLRKEGKLLNIGISNQPIYVPAPGFYGKSRDYQPVR
;
A
#
# COMPACT_ATOMS: atom_id res chain seq x y z
N MET A 1 -9.02 -41.48 0.55
CA MET A 1 -8.20 -40.44 -0.14
C MET A 1 -7.22 -39.76 0.80
N THR A 2 -7.56 -39.61 2.09
CA THR A 2 -6.72 -38.98 3.12
C THR A 2 -5.37 -39.69 3.33
N ALA A 3 -5.35 -41.03 3.45
CA ALA A 3 -4.12 -41.79 3.71
C ALA A 3 -2.99 -41.60 2.67
N VAL A 4 -3.33 -41.37 1.39
CA VAL A 4 -2.33 -41.14 0.33
C VAL A 4 -1.72 -39.73 0.44
N LEU A 5 -2.55 -38.74 0.79
CA LEU A 5 -2.07 -37.37 1.02
C LEU A 5 -1.24 -37.31 2.30
N ASP A 6 -1.63 -38.05 3.34
CA ASP A 6 -0.87 -38.13 4.60
C ASP A 6 0.51 -38.76 4.38
N ALA A 7 0.57 -39.88 3.65
CA ALA A 7 1.84 -40.52 3.28
C ALA A 7 2.72 -39.60 2.41
N LEU A 8 2.12 -38.88 1.46
CA LEU A 8 2.84 -37.88 0.66
C LEU A 8 3.39 -36.76 1.54
N SER A 9 2.59 -36.24 2.48
CA SER A 9 3.04 -35.20 3.42
C SER A 9 4.17 -35.68 4.32
N GLN A 10 4.15 -36.94 4.77
CA GLN A 10 5.22 -37.52 5.55
C GLN A 10 6.53 -37.59 4.76
N VAL A 11 6.51 -38.18 3.56
CA VAL A 11 7.70 -38.30 2.70
C VAL A 11 8.23 -36.91 2.33
N MET A 12 7.36 -35.95 2.03
CA MET A 12 7.77 -34.57 1.79
C MET A 12 8.44 -33.95 3.02
N GLY A 13 7.93 -34.22 4.22
CA GLY A 13 8.51 -33.74 5.47
C GLY A 13 9.93 -34.25 5.68
N GLU A 14 10.15 -35.55 5.48
CA GLU A 14 11.47 -36.20 5.62
C GLU A 14 12.49 -35.60 4.63
N GLU A 15 12.11 -35.46 3.36
CA GLU A 15 12.99 -34.87 2.34
C GLU A 15 13.34 -33.40 2.62
N LEU A 16 12.36 -32.61 3.07
CA LEU A 16 12.56 -31.19 3.35
C LEU A 16 13.34 -30.94 4.66
N ASP A 17 13.21 -31.83 5.66
CA ASP A 17 13.99 -31.78 6.90
C ASP A 17 15.48 -31.98 6.61
N GLU A 18 15.81 -32.83 5.65
CA GLU A 18 17.18 -33.03 5.17
C GLU A 18 17.66 -31.92 4.22
N GLY A 19 16.87 -30.85 4.02
CA GLY A 19 17.24 -29.73 3.16
C GLY A 19 17.10 -30.02 1.67
N ARG A 20 16.56 -31.17 1.26
CA ARG A 20 16.38 -31.54 -0.15
C ARG A 20 15.21 -30.81 -0.78
N GLN A 21 15.22 -30.75 -2.10
CA GLN A 21 14.12 -30.23 -2.89
C GLN A 21 13.23 -31.39 -3.34
N VAL A 22 11.93 -31.30 -3.07
CA VAL A 22 10.94 -32.27 -3.56
C VAL A 22 10.33 -31.78 -4.86
N HIS A 23 10.43 -32.59 -5.91
CA HIS A 23 9.79 -32.33 -7.19
C HIS A 23 8.60 -33.27 -7.39
N LEU A 24 7.41 -32.68 -7.44
CA LEU A 24 6.19 -33.39 -7.83
C LEU A 24 5.94 -33.13 -9.31
N ASN A 25 6.13 -34.16 -10.13
CA ASN A 25 6.02 -34.07 -11.58
C ASN A 25 4.66 -33.50 -12.00
N GLY A 26 4.68 -32.44 -12.81
CA GLY A 26 3.47 -31.75 -13.28
C GLY A 26 2.85 -30.79 -12.28
N ILE A 27 3.36 -30.70 -11.04
CA ILE A 27 2.92 -29.76 -10.00
C ILE A 27 3.99 -28.68 -9.79
N GLY A 28 5.19 -29.09 -9.39
CA GLY A 28 6.28 -28.15 -9.11
C GLY A 28 7.24 -28.63 -8.03
N TYR A 29 8.04 -27.67 -7.56
CA TYR A 29 9.15 -27.90 -6.65
C TYR A 29 8.86 -27.26 -5.30
N PHE A 30 9.11 -28.01 -4.23
CA PHE A 30 9.09 -27.55 -2.86
C PHE A 30 10.52 -27.57 -2.31
N TYR A 31 10.95 -26.49 -1.67
CA TYR A 31 12.30 -26.41 -1.12
C TYR A 31 12.33 -25.53 0.14
N PRO A 32 13.14 -25.89 1.14
CA PRO A 32 13.25 -25.12 2.37
C PRO A 32 14.12 -23.88 2.14
N THR A 33 13.77 -22.79 2.81
CA THR A 33 14.59 -21.58 2.89
C THR A 33 14.91 -21.30 4.35
N LEU A 34 16.17 -20.97 4.61
CA LEU A 34 16.67 -20.73 5.95
C LEU A 34 16.81 -19.23 6.22
N THR A 35 16.71 -18.85 7.49
CA THR A 35 17.03 -17.51 7.95
C THR A 35 17.95 -17.60 9.17
N ALA A 36 18.87 -16.65 9.28
CA ALA A 36 19.63 -16.45 10.50
C ALA A 36 18.77 -15.69 11.52
N THR A 37 18.89 -16.04 12.80
CA THR A 37 18.25 -15.29 13.90
C THR A 37 19.07 -14.07 14.33
N GLU A 38 20.36 -14.08 14.00
CA GLU A 38 21.35 -13.06 14.37
C GLU A 38 22.33 -12.87 13.20
N GLU A 39 23.17 -11.83 13.25
CA GLU A 39 24.27 -11.69 12.29
C GLU A 39 25.29 -12.82 12.49
N ILE A 40 25.52 -13.61 11.43
CA ILE A 40 26.47 -14.72 11.44
C ILE A 40 27.70 -14.30 10.66
N SER A 41 28.82 -14.13 11.37
CA SER A 41 30.16 -13.92 10.81
C SER A 41 30.95 -15.22 10.74
N ALA A 42 32.14 -15.18 10.11
CA ALA A 42 33.03 -16.34 10.03
C ALA A 42 33.40 -16.91 11.41
N ASP A 43 33.54 -16.05 12.42
CA ASP A 43 33.98 -16.43 13.76
C ASP A 43 32.83 -16.74 14.73
N THR A 44 31.58 -16.64 14.26
CA THR A 44 30.42 -16.87 15.12
C THR A 44 30.36 -18.33 15.59
N PRO A 45 30.42 -18.60 16.91
CA PRO A 45 30.33 -19.96 17.42
C PRO A 45 28.90 -20.49 17.27
N ARG A 46 28.76 -21.82 17.08
CA ARG A 46 27.47 -22.53 16.99
C ARG A 46 26.52 -21.96 15.92
N LYS A 47 27.04 -21.69 14.70
CA LYS A 47 26.24 -21.14 13.58
C LYS A 47 24.95 -21.91 13.31
N ASN A 48 25.00 -23.24 13.38
CA ASN A 48 23.83 -24.10 13.11
C ASN A 48 22.67 -23.84 14.07
N SER A 49 22.92 -23.52 15.35
CA SER A 49 21.84 -23.19 16.30
C SER A 49 21.25 -21.79 16.08
N LYS A 50 21.90 -20.97 15.25
CA LYS A 50 21.47 -19.61 14.89
C LYS A 50 20.79 -19.54 13.53
N VAL A 51 20.63 -20.68 12.85
CA VAL A 51 19.92 -20.79 11.58
C VAL A 51 18.64 -21.58 11.82
N ARG A 52 17.52 -21.09 11.29
CA ARG A 52 16.21 -21.74 11.41
C ARG A 52 15.50 -21.77 10.07
N LEU A 53 14.57 -22.71 9.91
CA LEU A 53 13.68 -22.75 8.76
C LEU A 53 12.82 -21.47 8.73
N LYS A 54 12.87 -20.73 7.64
CA LYS A 54 12.05 -19.53 7.39
C LYS A 54 10.72 -19.91 6.77
N ALA A 55 10.78 -20.67 5.68
CA ALA A 55 9.62 -21.07 4.90
C ALA A 55 9.97 -22.24 3.97
N ILE A 56 8.97 -23.04 3.60
CA ILE A 56 9.03 -23.93 2.44
C ILE A 56 8.49 -23.15 1.25
N GLN A 57 9.33 -22.89 0.24
CA GLN A 57 8.95 -22.19 -0.97
C GLN A 57 8.45 -23.16 -2.02
N PHE A 58 7.43 -22.73 -2.78
CA PHE A 58 6.89 -23.48 -3.91
C PHE A 58 7.19 -22.76 -5.23
N ARG A 59 7.78 -23.49 -6.17
CA ARG A 59 7.95 -23.08 -7.55
C ARG A 59 7.12 -24.00 -8.44
N SER A 60 6.03 -23.47 -8.97
CA SER A 60 5.15 -24.21 -9.89
C SER A 60 5.89 -24.67 -11.15
N ASP A 61 5.58 -25.89 -11.59
CA ASP A 61 6.05 -26.40 -12.87
C ASP A 61 5.41 -25.64 -14.04
N LYS A 62 6.08 -25.66 -15.21
CA LYS A 62 5.57 -25.07 -16.45
C LYS A 62 4.23 -25.69 -16.85
N ARG A 63 4.09 -27.00 -16.67
CA ARG A 63 2.85 -27.74 -16.98
C ARG A 63 1.68 -27.26 -16.14
N LEU A 64 1.87 -27.10 -14.83
CA LEU A 64 0.83 -26.58 -13.94
C LEU A 64 0.43 -25.15 -14.34
N LYS A 65 1.42 -24.27 -14.57
CA LYS A 65 1.18 -22.89 -15.05
C LYS A 65 0.36 -22.86 -16.33
N GLN A 66 0.67 -23.73 -17.29
CA GLN A 66 -0.06 -23.83 -18.54
C GLN A 66 -1.49 -24.38 -18.35
N SER A 67 -1.69 -25.35 -17.45
CA SER A 67 -3.02 -25.92 -17.19
C SER A 67 -4.01 -24.94 -16.55
N VAL A 68 -3.50 -23.92 -15.82
CA VAL A 68 -4.35 -22.88 -15.22
C VAL A 68 -4.92 -21.94 -16.29
N GLY A 69 -4.28 -21.83 -17.46
CA GLY A 69 -4.73 -21.00 -18.57
C GLY A 69 -4.93 -19.52 -18.18
N THR A 70 -5.96 -18.88 -18.74
CA THR A 70 -6.33 -17.51 -18.37
C THR A 70 -7.07 -17.51 -17.02
N VAL A 71 -6.44 -16.94 -15.99
CA VAL A 71 -7.07 -16.73 -14.68
C VAL A 71 -8.37 -15.95 -14.89
N LYS A 72 -9.48 -16.41 -14.30
CA LYS A 72 -10.76 -15.70 -14.32
C LYS A 72 -10.61 -14.39 -13.54
N ILE A 73 -10.32 -13.30 -14.25
CA ILE A 73 -10.23 -11.96 -13.68
C ILE A 73 -11.63 -11.33 -13.73
N LYS A 74 -12.17 -10.97 -12.57
CA LYS A 74 -13.39 -10.16 -12.49
C LYS A 74 -13.00 -8.69 -12.44
N GLN A 75 -13.25 -7.94 -13.51
CA GLN A 75 -13.06 -6.50 -13.50
C GLN A 75 -13.96 -5.86 -12.44
N MET A 76 -13.39 -5.03 -11.57
CA MET A 76 -14.18 -4.21 -10.65
C MET A 76 -15.01 -3.21 -11.46
N LYS A 77 -16.35 -3.36 -11.43
CA LYS A 77 -17.30 -2.52 -12.18
C LYS A 77 -17.33 -1.04 -11.76
N ARG A 78 -16.66 -0.67 -10.67
CA ARG A 78 -16.64 0.71 -10.15
C ARG A 78 -15.21 1.24 -10.16
N VAL A 79 -14.81 1.86 -11.26
CA VAL A 79 -13.69 2.79 -11.23
C VAL A 79 -14.28 4.15 -10.84
N LYS A 80 -14.06 4.58 -9.59
CA LYS A 80 -14.44 5.93 -9.16
C LYS A 80 -13.44 6.91 -9.78
N HIS A 81 -13.77 7.46 -10.94
CA HIS A 81 -13.03 8.58 -11.50
C HIS A 81 -13.53 9.87 -10.83
N SER A 82 -12.59 10.71 -10.40
CA SER A 82 -12.92 12.07 -9.98
C SER A 82 -13.51 12.83 -11.16
N ALA A 83 -14.53 13.66 -10.92
CA ALA A 83 -14.98 14.64 -11.89
C ALA A 83 -13.81 15.57 -12.24
N LYS A 84 -13.67 15.92 -13.53
CA LYS A 84 -12.66 16.88 -13.99
C LYS A 84 -13.12 18.29 -13.64
N LEU A 85 -12.79 18.76 -12.44
CA LEU A 85 -12.97 20.15 -12.07
C LEU A 85 -11.79 20.98 -12.59
N SER A 86 -12.08 22.14 -13.15
CA SER A 86 -11.04 23.11 -13.52
C SER A 86 -10.41 23.70 -12.25
N GLU A 87 -9.22 24.29 -12.39
CA GLU A 87 -8.55 24.91 -11.24
C GLU A 87 -9.37 26.07 -10.66
N VAL A 88 -10.05 26.82 -11.53
CA VAL A 88 -10.94 27.93 -11.16
C VAL A 88 -12.14 27.42 -10.35
N GLU A 89 -12.75 26.31 -10.78
CA GLU A 89 -13.88 25.69 -10.08
C GLU A 89 -13.48 25.19 -8.68
N ILE A 90 -12.28 24.63 -8.54
CA ILE A 90 -11.74 24.25 -7.22
C ILE A 90 -11.57 25.49 -6.34
N ASP A 91 -11.02 26.58 -6.88
CA ASP A 91 -10.80 27.82 -6.12
C ASP A 91 -12.13 28.49 -5.71
N MET A 92 -13.17 28.43 -6.55
CA MET A 92 -14.50 28.92 -6.20
C MET A 92 -15.10 28.14 -5.03
N ARG A 93 -15.04 26.82 -5.05
CA ARG A 93 -15.57 25.96 -3.97
C ARG A 93 -14.81 26.13 -2.67
N LEU A 94 -13.50 26.34 -2.73
CA LEU A 94 -12.69 26.65 -1.54
C LEU A 94 -13.07 28.01 -0.96
N LYS A 95 -13.29 29.01 -1.80
CA LYS A 95 -13.75 30.34 -1.36
C LYS A 95 -15.09 30.26 -0.63
N GLU A 96 -16.04 29.50 -1.18
CA GLU A 96 -17.32 29.24 -0.54
C GLU A 96 -17.15 28.49 0.79
N TYR A 97 -16.39 27.39 0.80
CA TYR A 97 -16.15 26.59 2.00
C TYR A 97 -15.54 27.42 3.15
N PHE A 98 -14.52 28.24 2.87
CA PHE A 98 -13.84 29.04 3.88
C PHE A 98 -14.60 30.30 4.33
N THR A 99 -15.79 30.55 3.76
CA THR A 99 -16.72 31.56 4.29
C THR A 99 -17.26 31.12 5.65
N ASP A 100 -17.67 29.84 5.75
CA ASP A 100 -18.28 29.29 6.96
C ASP A 100 -17.31 28.45 7.81
N HIS A 101 -16.22 27.96 7.21
CA HIS A 101 -15.27 27.07 7.87
C HIS A 101 -13.90 27.74 8.03
N GLN A 102 -13.30 27.67 9.23
CA GLN A 102 -11.96 28.24 9.45
C GLN A 102 -10.84 27.29 9.05
N ILE A 103 -11.09 25.98 9.14
CA ILE A 103 -10.12 24.92 8.86
C ILE A 103 -10.70 23.91 7.88
N MET A 104 -9.81 23.23 7.16
CA MET A 104 -10.15 22.21 6.19
C MET A 104 -9.26 21.00 6.35
N GLN A 105 -9.85 19.83 6.54
CA GLN A 105 -9.16 18.55 6.43
C GLN A 105 -9.26 18.02 5.00
N ARG A 106 -8.46 17.00 4.71
CA ARG A 106 -8.52 16.31 3.40
C ARG A 106 -9.90 15.68 3.14
N SER A 107 -10.61 15.22 4.17
CA SER A 107 -11.99 14.73 4.05
C SER A 107 -12.91 15.80 3.47
N ASP A 108 -12.80 17.02 3.96
CA ASP A 108 -13.68 18.13 3.63
C ASP A 108 -13.42 18.59 2.20
N PHE A 109 -12.14 18.65 1.80
CA PHE A 109 -11.75 18.90 0.41
C PHE A 109 -12.36 17.87 -0.55
N GLN A 110 -12.39 16.59 -0.18
CA GLN A 110 -13.06 15.56 -0.99
C GLN A 110 -14.59 15.78 -1.02
N GLY A 111 -15.19 16.22 0.08
CA GLY A 111 -16.61 16.54 0.14
C GLY A 111 -17.00 17.63 -0.85
N ILE A 112 -16.28 18.76 -0.83
CA ILE A 112 -16.59 19.91 -1.70
C ILE A 112 -16.23 19.65 -3.18
N THR A 113 -15.18 18.88 -3.46
CA THR A 113 -14.75 18.61 -4.84
C THR A 113 -15.35 17.33 -5.43
N GLY A 114 -15.89 16.43 -4.62
CA GLY A 114 -16.32 15.09 -5.05
C GLY A 114 -15.16 14.20 -5.55
N MET A 115 -13.91 14.62 -5.33
CA MET A 115 -12.73 13.90 -5.81
C MET A 115 -12.42 12.68 -4.94
N VAL A 116 -11.88 11.64 -5.57
CA VAL A 116 -11.28 10.53 -4.81
C VAL A 116 -10.02 10.99 -4.09
N ARG A 117 -9.68 10.28 -3.00
CA ARG A 117 -8.57 10.60 -2.10
C ARG A 117 -7.25 10.95 -2.81
N SER A 118 -6.87 10.18 -3.82
CA SER A 118 -5.62 10.38 -4.55
C SER A 118 -5.62 11.71 -5.32
N THR A 119 -6.69 12.01 -6.06
CA THR A 119 -6.84 13.27 -6.80
C THR A 119 -6.92 14.47 -5.85
N ALA A 120 -7.69 14.37 -4.77
CA ALA A 120 -7.76 15.40 -3.74
C ALA A 120 -6.38 15.73 -3.15
N MET A 121 -5.59 14.70 -2.82
CA MET A 121 -4.22 14.88 -2.33
C MET A 121 -3.26 15.51 -3.34
N ILE A 122 -3.49 15.33 -4.64
CA ILE A 122 -2.70 16.00 -5.69
C ILE A 122 -3.02 17.49 -5.70
N HIS A 123 -4.30 17.87 -5.71
CA HIS A 123 -4.70 19.27 -5.71
C HIS A 123 -4.34 20.00 -4.43
N ILE A 124 -4.51 19.38 -3.25
CA ILE A 124 -4.06 19.96 -1.98
C ILE A 124 -2.55 20.24 -2.01
N ARG A 125 -1.74 19.32 -2.54
CA ARG A 125 -0.29 19.55 -2.69
C ARG A 125 0.02 20.69 -3.66
N ARG A 126 -0.73 20.78 -4.76
CA ARG A 126 -0.62 21.88 -5.74
C ARG A 126 -0.92 23.23 -5.09
N LEU A 127 -2.05 23.35 -4.39
CA LEU A 127 -2.49 24.56 -3.69
C LEU A 127 -1.53 25.00 -2.59
N ARG A 128 -0.91 24.04 -1.88
CA ARG A 128 0.17 24.33 -0.93
C ARG A 128 1.43 24.86 -1.63
N LYS A 129 1.81 24.27 -2.77
CA LYS A 129 2.97 24.71 -3.55
C LYS A 129 2.74 26.11 -4.15
N GLU A 130 1.52 26.41 -4.56
CA GLU A 130 1.10 27.74 -5.00
C GLU A 130 1.00 28.76 -3.85
N GLY A 131 1.12 28.32 -2.60
CA GLY A 131 1.01 29.19 -1.42
C GLY A 131 -0.41 29.63 -1.10
N LYS A 132 -1.45 29.01 -1.67
CA LYS A 132 -2.87 29.32 -1.41
C LYS A 132 -3.38 28.67 -0.11
N LEU A 133 -2.80 27.53 0.26
CA LEU A 133 -3.14 26.78 1.48
C LEU A 133 -1.91 26.55 2.34
N LEU A 134 -2.07 26.69 3.66
CA LEU A 134 -1.06 26.42 4.65
C LEU A 134 -1.46 25.20 5.48
N ASN A 135 -0.49 24.36 5.85
CA ASN A 135 -0.72 23.24 6.76
C ASN A 135 -0.30 23.64 8.18
N ILE A 136 -1.25 23.73 9.09
CA ILE A 136 -1.02 24.01 10.52
C ILE A 136 -1.00 22.72 11.36
N GLY A 137 -1.44 21.59 10.78
CA GLY A 137 -1.44 20.29 11.47
C GLY A 137 -0.10 19.54 11.37
N ILE A 138 -0.01 18.44 12.12
CA ILE A 138 1.12 17.51 12.08
C ILE A 138 1.16 16.70 10.77
N SER A 139 2.32 16.13 10.41
CA SER A 139 2.51 15.41 9.14
C SER A 139 1.47 14.29 8.89
N ASN A 140 1.11 13.56 9.95
CA ASN A 140 0.15 12.44 9.87
C ASN A 140 -1.32 12.86 9.97
N GLN A 141 -1.60 14.09 10.42
CA GLN A 141 -2.93 14.66 10.59
C GLN A 141 -2.93 16.11 10.10
N PRO A 142 -2.81 16.33 8.78
CA PRO A 142 -2.72 17.67 8.25
C PRO A 142 -4.05 18.41 8.35
N ILE A 143 -3.96 19.68 8.75
CA ILE A 143 -5.09 20.61 8.86
C ILE A 143 -4.73 21.84 8.03
N TYR A 144 -5.59 22.18 7.08
CA TYR A 144 -5.33 23.24 6.12
C TYR A 144 -6.13 24.50 6.43
N VAL A 145 -5.49 25.64 6.22
CA VAL A 145 -6.09 26.98 6.34
C VAL A 145 -5.74 27.83 5.11
N PRO A 146 -6.56 28.84 4.77
CA PRO A 146 -6.22 29.77 3.69
C PRO A 146 -4.93 30.52 4.02
N ALA A 147 -4.12 30.77 3.00
CA ALA A 147 -3.04 31.74 3.12
C ALA A 147 -3.58 33.18 3.14
N PRO A 148 -2.82 34.15 3.68
CA PRO A 148 -3.23 35.54 3.70
C PRO A 148 -3.49 36.07 2.28
N GLY A 149 -4.60 36.77 2.07
CA GLY A 149 -5.03 37.24 0.75
C GLY A 149 -5.78 36.22 -0.11
N PHE A 150 -5.99 34.99 0.36
CA PHE A 150 -6.71 33.95 -0.37
C PHE A 150 -8.01 33.54 0.31
N TYR A 151 -8.97 33.07 -0.49
CA TYR A 151 -10.26 32.51 -0.06
C TYR A 151 -11.01 33.38 0.99
N GLY A 152 -11.01 34.70 0.80
CA GLY A 152 -11.73 35.64 1.67
C GLY A 152 -10.96 36.13 2.90
N LYS A 153 -9.68 35.75 3.07
CA LYS A 153 -8.82 36.26 4.15
C LYS A 153 -8.06 37.51 3.71
N SER A 154 -7.97 38.50 4.62
CA SER A 154 -7.14 39.72 4.41
C SER A 154 -5.65 39.36 4.26
N ARG A 155 -4.86 40.27 3.71
CA ARG A 155 -3.38 40.15 3.66
C ARG A 155 -2.75 40.16 5.05
N ASP A 156 -3.42 40.76 6.03
CA ASP A 156 -2.96 40.81 7.42
C ASP A 156 -3.42 39.61 8.25
N TYR A 157 -4.13 38.66 7.63
CA TYR A 157 -4.61 37.45 8.31
C TYR A 157 -3.44 36.60 8.79
N GLN A 158 -3.42 36.27 10.08
CA GLN A 158 -2.50 35.28 10.64
C GLN A 158 -3.27 34.00 10.95
N PRO A 159 -2.96 32.88 10.26
CA PRO A 159 -3.59 31.62 10.59
C PRO A 159 -3.17 31.17 11.98
N VAL A 160 -4.15 30.74 12.78
CA VAL A 160 -3.93 30.21 14.13
C VAL A 160 -3.01 28.99 14.05
N ARG A 161 -1.94 28.98 14.85
CA ARG A 161 -0.98 27.87 14.94
C ARG A 161 -1.53 26.74 15.79
#